data_AF-A0A238DRU4-F1
#
_entry.id   AF-A0A238DRU4-F1
#
_cell.length_a   1.000
_cell.length_b   1.000
_cell.length_c   1.000
_cell.angle_alpha   90.00
_cell.angle_beta   90.00
_cell.angle_gamma   90.00
#
_symmetry.space_group_name_H-M   'P 1'
#
loop_
_entity.id
_entity.type
_entity.pdbx_description
1 polymer ?
#
loop_
_entity_poly.entity_id
_entity_poly.type
_entity_poly.pdbx_seq_one_letter_code
_entity_poly.pdbx_strand_id
1 'polypeptide(L)'
;MTDTANPNDPGANDASKIDLQTAWIRRSTADIQAFVEGLAARLEGDLPGQVDVVRKRDGLFAKASHVQSIVVRTEDFHYLLDKQPSGVRTQRARVVGGVILKREELSLAAWMENLLAALFSQSGELQRASQSLHDFLMN
;
A
#
# COMPACT_ATOMS: atom_id res chain seq x y z
N MET A 1 -35.22 42.59 -19.62
CA MET A 1 -35.27 41.19 -20.09
C MET A 1 -34.49 40.36 -19.10
N THR A 2 -35.18 39.81 -18.10
CA THR A 2 -34.59 38.93 -17.08
C THR A 2 -34.52 37.53 -17.67
N ASP A 3 -33.30 37.06 -17.94
CA ASP A 3 -33.03 35.70 -18.35
C ASP A 3 -33.18 34.80 -17.11
N THR A 4 -34.35 34.20 -16.99
CA THR A 4 -34.68 33.27 -15.91
C THR A 4 -33.87 31.99 -16.15
N ALA A 5 -32.71 31.87 -15.49
CA ALA A 5 -31.97 30.63 -15.42
C ALA A 5 -32.93 29.51 -14.97
N ASN A 6 -33.25 28.61 -15.90
CA ASN A 6 -34.19 27.52 -15.69
C ASN A 6 -33.57 26.52 -14.70
N PRO A 7 -34.14 26.33 -13.49
CA PRO A 7 -33.57 25.46 -12.46
C PRO A 7 -33.60 23.96 -12.81
N ASN A 8 -34.17 23.58 -13.96
CA ASN A 8 -34.32 22.21 -14.43
C ASN A 8 -33.48 21.87 -15.66
N ASP A 9 -32.37 22.56 -15.92
CA ASP A 9 -31.44 22.15 -16.98
C ASP A 9 -30.75 20.81 -16.60
N PRO A 10 -31.04 19.69 -17.29
CA PRO A 10 -30.41 18.41 -17.00
C PRO A 10 -28.88 18.48 -17.18
N GLY A 11 -28.36 19.34 -18.07
CA GLY A 11 -26.93 19.51 -18.28
C GLY A 11 -26.20 20.14 -17.09
N ALA A 12 -26.84 21.07 -16.38
CA ALA A 12 -26.28 21.69 -15.18
C ALA A 12 -26.22 20.72 -13.98
N ASN A 13 -27.22 19.84 -13.87
CA ASN A 13 -27.26 18.81 -12.83
C ASN A 13 -26.22 17.70 -13.07
N ASP A 14 -25.99 17.29 -14.32
CA ASP A 14 -25.01 16.27 -14.67
C ASP A 14 -23.57 16.78 -14.52
N ALA A 15 -23.29 18.02 -14.93
CA ALA A 15 -22.00 18.67 -14.68
C ALA A 15 -21.69 18.75 -13.18
N SER A 16 -22.67 19.16 -12.37
CA SER A 16 -22.51 19.23 -10.91
C SER A 16 -22.26 17.87 -10.26
N LYS A 17 -22.91 16.80 -10.75
CA LYS A 17 -22.66 15.43 -10.30
C LYS A 17 -21.25 14.96 -10.65
N ILE A 18 -20.79 15.22 -11.87
CA ILE A 18 -19.43 14.87 -12.33
C ILE A 18 -18.38 15.61 -11.48
N ASP A 19 -18.59 16.90 -11.20
CA ASP A 19 -17.68 17.70 -10.37
C ASP A 19 -17.59 17.15 -8.94
N LEU A 20 -18.73 16.77 -8.34
CA LEU A 20 -18.76 16.12 -7.03
C LEU A 20 -18.02 14.77 -7.05
N GLN A 21 -18.30 13.90 -8.02
CA GLN A 21 -17.60 12.62 -8.15
C GLN A 21 -16.10 12.80 -8.35
N THR A 22 -15.70 13.79 -9.15
CA THR A 22 -14.30 14.13 -9.40
C THR A 22 -13.61 14.64 -8.14
N ALA A 23 -14.28 15.47 -7.33
CA ALA A 23 -13.78 15.94 -6.04
C ALA A 23 -13.56 14.78 -5.07
N TRP A 24 -14.50 13.83 -5.01
CA TRP A 24 -14.36 12.60 -4.23
C TRP A 24 -13.15 11.77 -4.68
N ILE A 25 -12.99 11.51 -5.97
CA ILE A 25 -11.85 10.75 -6.52
C ILE A 25 -10.52 11.42 -6.18
N ARG A 26 -10.42 12.74 -6.36
CA ARG A 26 -9.20 13.50 -6.02
C ARG A 26 -8.88 13.42 -4.53
N ARG A 27 -9.90 13.56 -3.67
CA ARG A 27 -9.75 13.44 -2.21
C ARG A 27 -9.28 12.05 -1.82
N SER A 28 -9.95 11.00 -2.30
CA SER A 28 -9.59 9.62 -2.01
C SER A 28 -8.18 9.26 -2.50
N THR A 29 -7.76 9.80 -3.66
CA THR A 29 -6.40 9.58 -4.18
C THR A 29 -5.34 10.23 -3.29
N ALA A 30 -5.59 11.46 -2.80
CA ALA A 30 -4.69 12.14 -1.88
C ALA A 30 -4.58 11.40 -0.53
N ASP A 31 -5.70 10.89 -0.02
CA ASP A 31 -5.73 10.11 1.22
C ASP A 31 -4.92 8.81 1.07
N ILE A 32 -5.08 8.09 -0.05
CA ILE A 32 -4.28 6.88 -0.36
C ILE A 32 -2.78 7.20 -0.36
N GLN A 33 -2.36 8.33 -0.94
CA GLN A 33 -0.95 8.71 -0.94
C GLN A 33 -0.41 8.92 0.48
N ALA A 34 -1.15 9.63 1.34
CA ALA A 34 -0.74 9.83 2.72
C ALA A 34 -0.69 8.50 3.49
N PHE A 35 -1.63 7.59 3.24
CA PHE A 35 -1.63 6.25 3.83
C PHE A 35 -0.42 5.42 3.40
N VAL A 36 -0.03 5.46 2.13
CA VAL A 36 1.16 4.74 1.64
C VAL A 36 2.43 5.28 2.29
N GLU A 37 2.57 6.60 2.45
CA GLU A 37 3.71 7.20 3.17
C GLU A 37 3.77 6.75 4.63
N GLY A 38 2.63 6.79 5.33
CA GLY A 38 2.53 6.33 6.72
C GLY A 38 2.83 4.84 6.87
N LEU A 39 2.33 4.02 5.95
CA LEU A 39 2.59 2.59 5.91
C LEU A 39 4.07 2.30 5.67
N ALA A 40 4.70 2.98 4.71
CA ALA A 40 6.12 2.83 4.44
C ALA A 40 6.97 3.17 5.68
N ALA A 41 6.71 4.33 6.29
CA ALA A 41 7.43 4.76 7.50
C ALA A 41 7.27 3.76 8.65
N ARG A 42 6.07 3.19 8.80
CA ARG A 42 5.80 2.18 9.82
C ARG A 42 6.54 0.87 9.56
N LEU A 43 6.50 0.39 8.32
CA LEU A 43 7.16 -0.87 7.93
C LEU A 43 8.68 -0.77 7.98
N GLU A 44 9.26 0.36 7.55
CA GLU A 44 10.71 0.62 7.65
C GLU A 44 11.18 0.63 9.12
N GLY A 45 10.37 1.15 10.04
CA GLY A 45 10.68 1.19 11.47
C GLY A 45 10.53 -0.16 12.18
N ASP A 46 9.48 -0.91 11.86
CA ASP A 46 9.14 -2.15 12.58
C ASP A 46 9.88 -3.38 12.03
N LEU A 47 10.27 -3.39 10.74
CA LEU A 47 10.81 -4.56 10.05
C LEU A 47 12.11 -4.24 9.28
N PRO A 48 13.17 -3.83 9.98
CA PRO A 48 14.44 -3.48 9.33
C PRO A 48 15.03 -4.68 8.58
N GLY A 49 15.45 -4.46 7.34
CA GLY A 49 16.04 -5.50 6.48
C GLY A 49 15.05 -6.45 5.79
N GLN A 50 13.76 -6.37 6.10
CA GLN A 50 12.70 -7.13 5.43
C GLN A 50 11.85 -6.25 4.50
N VAL A 51 12.03 -4.93 4.54
CA VAL A 51 11.25 -3.96 3.77
C VAL A 51 12.17 -3.10 2.92
N ASP A 52 11.91 -3.06 1.62
CA ASP A 52 12.55 -2.16 0.68
C ASP A 52 11.54 -1.09 0.24
N VAL A 53 11.85 0.18 0.53
CA VAL A 53 11.05 1.33 0.09
C VAL A 53 11.83 2.13 -0.94
N VAL A 54 11.28 2.24 -2.14
CA VAL A 54 11.82 3.10 -3.19
C VAL A 54 11.12 4.45 -3.12
N ARG A 55 11.89 5.50 -2.88
CA ARG A 55 11.39 6.89 -2.87
C ARG A 55 11.87 7.62 -4.12
N LYS A 56 10.96 8.33 -4.79
CA LYS A 56 11.25 9.15 -5.97
C LYS A 56 11.13 10.63 -5.62
N ARG A 57 12.09 11.43 -6.10
CA ARG A 57 12.03 12.90 -5.98
C ARG A 57 11.09 13.47 -7.04
N ASP A 58 10.33 14.50 -6.68
CA ASP A 58 9.40 15.18 -7.58
C ASP A 58 10.10 16.00 -8.70
N GLY A 59 11.43 16.18 -8.62
CA GLY A 59 12.25 16.83 -9.63
C GLY A 59 13.74 16.88 -9.25
N LEU A 60 14.61 17.36 -10.15
CA LEU A 60 16.06 17.43 -9.92
C LEU A 60 16.45 18.28 -8.69
N PHE A 61 15.60 19.24 -8.31
CA PHE A 61 15.85 20.17 -7.20
C PHE A 61 14.77 20.12 -6.10
N ALA A 62 13.83 19.18 -6.17
CA ALA A 62 12.78 19.06 -5.16
C ALA A 62 13.37 18.49 -3.86
N LYS A 63 13.11 19.17 -2.72
CA LYS A 63 13.41 18.64 -1.38
C LYS A 63 12.45 17.54 -0.95
N ALA A 64 11.27 17.46 -1.58
CA ALA A 64 10.27 16.44 -1.31
C ALA A 64 10.56 15.16 -2.13
N SER A 65 10.46 14.02 -1.47
CA SER A 65 10.47 12.69 -2.08
C SER A 65 9.25 11.93 -1.61
N HIS A 66 8.59 11.22 -2.53
CA HIS A 66 7.44 10.39 -2.21
C HIS A 66 7.76 8.90 -2.43
N VAL A 67 7.05 8.03 -1.73
CA VAL A 67 7.11 6.58 -1.90
C VAL A 67 6.57 6.23 -3.28
N GLN A 68 7.41 5.54 -4.05
CA GLN A 68 7.09 5.01 -5.37
C GLN A 68 6.73 3.53 -5.30
N SER A 69 7.43 2.75 -4.48
CA SER A 69 7.13 1.35 -4.26
C SER A 69 7.55 0.87 -2.87
N ILE A 70 6.82 -0.11 -2.35
CA ILE A 70 7.14 -0.84 -1.12
C ILE A 70 7.22 -2.32 -1.48
N VAL A 71 8.29 -2.98 -1.05
CA VAL A 71 8.42 -4.44 -1.13
C VAL A 71 8.67 -4.97 0.27
N VAL A 72 7.73 -5.76 0.79
CA VAL A 72 7.90 -6.49 2.04
C VAL A 72 8.24 -7.93 1.71
N ARG A 73 9.36 -8.42 2.22
CA ARG A 73 9.87 -9.77 2.00
C ARG A 73 9.51 -10.63 3.20
N THR A 74 8.76 -11.69 2.95
CA THR A 74 8.59 -12.79 3.90
C THR A 74 9.23 -14.05 3.32
N GLU A 75 9.16 -15.16 4.06
CA GLU A 75 9.78 -16.43 3.65
C GLU A 75 9.20 -16.96 2.32
N ASP A 76 7.88 -17.02 2.23
CA ASP A 76 7.17 -17.62 1.09
C ASP A 76 6.76 -16.61 0.01
N PHE A 77 6.66 -15.33 0.38
CA PHE A 77 6.07 -14.32 -0.49
C PHE A 77 6.79 -12.98 -0.37
N HIS A 78 6.89 -12.28 -1.49
CA HIS A 78 7.14 -10.85 -1.48
C HIS A 78 5.82 -10.12 -1.74
N TYR A 79 5.52 -9.12 -0.92
CA TYR A 79 4.35 -8.27 -1.03
C TYR A 79 4.77 -6.93 -1.63
N LEU A 80 4.27 -6.63 -2.82
CA LEU A 80 4.64 -5.44 -3.58
C LEU A 80 3.47 -4.46 -3.61
N LEU A 81 3.76 -3.19 -3.36
CA LEU A 81 2.83 -2.08 -3.54
C LEU A 81 3.54 -1.02 -4.38
N ASP A 82 3.02 -0.76 -5.58
CA ASP A 82 3.51 0.27 -6.48
C ASP A 82 2.52 1.43 -6.56
N LYS A 83 3.01 2.65 -6.40
CA LYS A 83 2.22 3.86 -6.61
C LYS A 83 1.96 4.07 -8.10
N GLN A 84 0.71 4.30 -8.45
CA GLN A 84 0.29 4.67 -9.80
C GLN A 84 -0.34 6.06 -9.83
N PRO A 85 -0.43 6.73 -10.99
CA PRO A 85 -1.08 8.03 -11.11
C PRO A 85 -2.53 8.05 -10.61
N SER A 86 -3.25 6.93 -10.74
CA SER A 86 -4.67 6.79 -10.38
C SER A 86 -4.91 6.01 -9.08
N GLY A 87 -3.87 5.71 -8.29
CA GLY A 87 -4.02 4.95 -7.05
C GLY A 87 -2.80 4.08 -6.73
N VAL A 88 -3.04 2.83 -6.36
CA VAL A 88 -1.99 1.85 -6.03
C VAL A 88 -2.24 0.55 -6.75
N ARG A 89 -1.15 -0.11 -7.13
CA ARG A 89 -1.17 -1.47 -7.64
C ARG A 89 -0.48 -2.38 -6.64
N THR A 90 -1.20 -3.39 -6.19
CA THR A 90 -0.72 -4.33 -5.19
C THR A 90 -0.59 -5.72 -5.76
N GLN A 91 0.50 -6.39 -5.42
CA GLN A 91 0.78 -7.75 -5.86
C GLN A 91 1.39 -8.57 -4.73
N ARG A 92 1.28 -9.89 -4.83
CA ARG A 92 2.22 -10.79 -4.17
C ARG A 92 2.97 -11.63 -5.17
N ALA A 93 4.21 -11.92 -4.86
CA ALA A 93 5.07 -12.82 -5.61
C ALA A 93 5.35 -14.04 -4.74
N ARG A 94 4.99 -15.25 -5.20
CA ARG A 94 5.42 -16.49 -4.51
C ARG A 94 6.90 -16.71 -4.78
N VAL A 95 7.66 -16.91 -3.72
CA VAL A 95 9.10 -17.13 -3.75
C VAL A 95 9.41 -18.52 -3.24
N VAL A 96 10.24 -19.26 -3.98
CA VAL A 96 10.73 -20.58 -3.57
C VAL A 96 12.22 -20.63 -3.88
N GLY A 97 13.04 -20.87 -2.86
CA GLY A 97 14.50 -20.89 -3.01
C GLY A 97 15.10 -19.56 -3.52
N GLY A 98 14.47 -18.43 -3.18
CA GLY A 98 14.90 -17.10 -3.65
C GLY A 98 14.46 -16.73 -5.08
N VAL A 99 13.77 -17.61 -5.79
CA VAL A 99 13.26 -17.36 -7.15
C VAL A 99 11.76 -17.08 -7.11
N ILE A 100 11.32 -16.05 -7.86
CA ILE A 100 9.90 -15.72 -8.02
C ILE A 100 9.26 -16.72 -8.98
N LEU A 101 8.30 -17.50 -8.49
CA LEU A 101 7.54 -18.46 -9.30
C LEU A 101 6.36 -17.83 -10.03
N LYS A 102 5.57 -17.02 -9.30
CA LYS A 102 4.35 -16.42 -9.81
C LYS A 102 4.09 -15.09 -9.14
N ARG A 103 3.62 -14.11 -9.92
CA ARG A 103 3.04 -12.87 -9.42
C ARG A 103 1.53 -12.91 -9.56
N GLU A 104 0.84 -12.47 -8.52
CA GLU A 104 -0.61 -12.35 -8.45
C GLU A 104 -0.96 -10.93 -8.08
N GLU A 105 -1.88 -10.33 -8.82
CA GLU A 105 -2.41 -9.00 -8.51
C GLU A 105 -3.54 -9.14 -7.49
N LEU A 106 -3.52 -8.28 -6.48
CA LEU A 106 -4.46 -8.29 -5.37
C LEU A 106 -5.07 -6.90 -5.23
N SER A 107 -6.28 -6.83 -4.66
CA SER A 107 -6.78 -5.56 -4.15
C SER A 107 -5.91 -5.11 -2.95
N LEU A 108 -5.90 -3.80 -2.66
CA LEU A 108 -5.15 -3.26 -1.53
C LEU A 108 -5.56 -3.90 -0.19
N ALA A 109 -6.87 -4.15 -0.01
CA ALA A 109 -7.40 -4.81 1.18
C ALA A 109 -6.87 -6.25 1.32
N ALA A 110 -7.00 -7.05 0.25
CA ALA A 110 -6.49 -8.42 0.26
C ALA A 110 -4.97 -8.46 0.46
N TRP A 111 -4.24 -7.52 -0.15
CA TRP A 111 -2.80 -7.40 0.04
C TRP A 111 -2.44 -7.17 1.52
N MET A 112 -3.14 -6.25 2.19
CA MET A 112 -2.89 -5.93 3.60
C MET A 112 -3.21 -7.11 4.52
N GLU A 113 -4.35 -7.79 4.31
CA GLU A 113 -4.74 -8.97 5.07
C GLU A 113 -3.72 -10.11 4.94
N ASN A 114 -3.25 -10.38 3.71
CA ASN A 114 -2.28 -11.44 3.46
C ASN A 114 -0.90 -11.10 4.05
N LEU A 115 -0.48 -9.83 3.96
CA LEU A 115 0.76 -9.37 4.60
C LEU A 115 0.71 -9.57 6.12
N LEU A 116 -0.36 -9.12 6.78
CA LEU A 116 -0.52 -9.27 8.23
C LEU A 116 -0.51 -10.75 8.64
N ALA A 117 -1.23 -11.60 7.91
CA ALA A 117 -1.23 -13.05 8.17
C ALA A 117 0.18 -13.65 8.08
N ALA A 118 0.97 -13.26 7.08
CA ALA A 118 2.34 -13.74 6.92
C ALA A 118 3.25 -13.27 8.06
N LEU A 119 3.15 -12.00 8.48
CA LEU A 119 3.93 -11.45 9.59
C LEU A 119 3.58 -12.12 10.94
N PHE A 120 2.29 -12.41 11.17
CA PHE A 120 1.87 -13.13 12.37
C PHE A 120 2.38 -14.57 12.40
N SER A 121 2.36 -15.26 11.25
CA SER A 121 2.90 -16.62 11.14
C SER A 121 4.39 -16.67 11.50
N GLN A 122 5.18 -15.76 10.90
CA GLN A 122 6.62 -15.65 11.16
C GLN A 122 6.90 -15.35 12.65
N SER A 123 6.14 -14.44 13.25
CA SER A 123 6.28 -14.08 14.67
C SER A 123 6.00 -15.27 15.59
N GLY A 124 4.96 -16.05 15.29
CA GLY A 124 4.59 -17.23 16.07
C GLY A 124 5.61 -18.38 16.00
N GLU A 125 6.34 -18.51 14.89
CA GLU A 125 7.43 -19.47 14.75
C GLU A 125 8.67 -19.05 15.53
N LEU A 126 9.09 -17.79 15.40
CA LEU A 126 10.22 -17.24 16.16
C LEU A 126 10.00 -17.31 17.67
N GLN A 127 8.79 -16.99 18.14
CA GLN A 127 8.46 -17.07 19.56
C GLN A 127 8.56 -18.50 20.09
N ARG A 128 8.05 -19.49 19.34
CA ARG A 128 8.16 -20.90 19.72
C ARG A 128 9.61 -21.37 19.74
N ALA A 129 10.40 -21.00 18.73
CA ALA A 129 11.82 -21.33 18.69
C ALA A 129 12.58 -20.73 19.88
N SER A 130 12.32 -19.46 20.20
CA SER A 130 12.92 -18.80 21.36
C SER A 130 12.50 -19.45 22.68
N GLN A 131 11.24 -19.87 22.82
CA GLN A 131 10.76 -20.54 24.03
C GLN A 131 11.43 -21.90 24.20
N SER A 132 11.48 -22.72 23.15
CA SER A 132 12.15 -24.02 23.21
C SER A 132 13.65 -23.91 23.50
N LEU A 133 14.32 -22.88 22.94
CA LEU A 133 15.71 -22.61 23.25
C LEU A 133 15.90 -22.18 24.71
N HIS A 134 15.02 -21.33 25.23
CA HIS A 134 15.03 -20.92 26.63
C HIS A 134 14.84 -22.13 27.56
N ASP A 135 13.84 -22.97 27.30
CA ASP A 135 13.54 -24.17 28.10
C ASP A 135 14.73 -25.14 28.11
N PHE A 136 15.42 -25.31 26.99
CA PHE A 136 16.62 -26.15 26.89
C PHE A 136 17.81 -25.59 27.68
N LEU A 137 18.01 -24.27 27.67
CA LEU A 137 19.14 -23.63 28.36
C LEU A 137 18.94 -23.48 29.87
N MET A 138 17.69 -23.55 30.36
CA MET A 138 17.35 -23.42 31.78
C MET A 138 17.15 -24.76 32.49
N ASN A 139 17.39 -25.88 31.80
CA ASN A 139 17.28 -27.24 32.32
C ASN A 139 18.64 -27.95 32.35
#